data_AF-A0A3M6UFS3-F1
#
_entry.id   AF-A0A3M6UFS3-F1
#
_cell.length_a   1.000
_cell.length_b   1.000
_cell.length_c   1.000
_cell.angle_alpha   90.00
_cell.angle_beta   90.00
_cell.angle_gamma   90.00
#
_symmetry.space_group_name_H-M   'P 1'
#
loop_
_entity.id
_entity.type
_entity.pdbx_description
1 polymer ?
#
loop_
_entity_poly.entity_id
_entity_poly.type
_entity_poly.pdbx_seq_one_letter_code
_entity_poly.pdbx_strand_id
1 'polypeptide(L)'
;IIGFVLILCPVYSKVTNLFTSWPIVGGTIACGVFIMLVAAAGIYGAFMAIMVILFIILFSVSLAALSISSTQRDNLMWKAWKSVSNKTKEEVQKAGHCCGFNATYKNETKDHPSCSGLRCCDREKAYTCSNCPTCYGYLRDNGLDTLKNAVGGIGLFFSFTMFLGIYLAFRYRHLKDPRANPSAFL
;
A
#
# COMPACT_ATOMS: atom_id res chain seq x y z
N ILE A 1 -3.21 -13.73 -15.87
CA ILE A 1 -4.51 -13.91 -15.15
C ILE A 1 -4.72 -12.79 -14.13
N ILE A 2 -3.88 -12.68 -13.08
CA ILE A 2 -4.05 -11.66 -12.02
C ILE A 2 -4.12 -10.22 -12.57
N GLY A 3 -3.25 -9.85 -13.53
CA GLY A 3 -3.30 -8.53 -14.17
C GLY A 3 -4.64 -8.23 -14.87
N PHE A 4 -5.23 -9.21 -15.55
CA PHE A 4 -6.54 -9.06 -16.18
C PHE A 4 -7.65 -8.85 -15.14
N VAL A 5 -7.61 -9.59 -14.03
CA VAL A 5 -8.58 -9.43 -12.93
C VAL A 5 -8.50 -8.03 -12.32
N LEU A 6 -7.28 -7.51 -12.08
CA LEU A 6 -7.06 -6.17 -11.53
C LEU A 6 -7.50 -5.04 -12.47
N ILE A 7 -7.61 -5.30 -13.77
CA ILE A 7 -8.11 -4.32 -14.74
C ILE A 7 -9.64 -4.43 -14.86
N LEU A 8 -10.17 -5.65 -14.98
CA LEU A 8 -11.59 -5.87 -15.29
C LEU A 8 -12.51 -5.62 -14.08
N CYS A 9 -12.11 -6.03 -12.87
CA CYS A 9 -12.95 -5.88 -11.67
C CYS A 9 -13.25 -4.41 -11.33
N PRO A 10 -12.26 -3.48 -11.31
CA PRO A 10 -12.53 -2.07 -11.03
C PRO A 10 -13.34 -1.36 -12.12
N VAL A 11 -13.17 -1.75 -13.38
CA VAL A 11 -13.96 -1.20 -14.49
C VAL A 11 -15.43 -1.61 -14.32
N TYR A 12 -15.68 -2.87 -13.98
CA TYR A 12 -17.03 -3.36 -13.72
C TYR A 12 -17.68 -2.64 -12.53
N SER A 13 -16.97 -2.46 -11.41
CA SER A 13 -17.51 -1.76 -10.23
C SER A 13 -17.85 -0.29 -10.48
N LYS A 14 -17.11 0.38 -11.40
CA LYS A 14 -17.45 1.73 -11.85
C LYS A 14 -18.74 1.77 -12.65
N VAL A 15 -18.90 0.86 -13.62
CA VAL A 15 -20.09 0.82 -14.48
C VAL A 15 -21.36 0.60 -13.67
N THR A 16 -21.28 -0.20 -12.61
CA THR A 16 -22.42 -0.53 -11.77
C THR A 16 -22.65 0.45 -10.60
N ASN A 17 -21.88 1.56 -10.51
CA ASN A 17 -21.94 2.56 -9.43
C ASN A 17 -21.81 1.98 -8.00
N LEU A 18 -21.23 0.79 -7.88
CA LEU A 18 -21.24 -0.05 -6.68
C LEU A 18 -20.07 0.26 -5.73
N PHE A 19 -19.75 1.54 -5.52
CA PHE A 19 -18.66 2.04 -4.65
C PHE A 19 -17.24 1.92 -5.23
N THR A 20 -16.70 2.97 -5.86
CA THR A 20 -15.24 3.24 -5.82
C THR A 20 -14.93 4.71 -6.19
N SER A 21 -14.06 5.38 -5.44
CA SER A 21 -13.55 6.72 -5.80
C SER A 21 -12.61 6.63 -7.02
N TRP A 22 -12.50 7.71 -7.81
CA TRP A 22 -11.63 7.75 -8.99
C TRP A 22 -10.16 7.37 -8.72
N PRO A 23 -9.53 7.80 -7.62
CA PRO A 23 -8.14 7.45 -7.32
C PRO A 23 -7.91 5.96 -7.07
N ILE A 24 -8.85 5.29 -6.39
CA ILE A 24 -8.70 3.87 -6.04
C ILE A 24 -8.75 3.01 -7.31
N VAL A 25 -9.68 3.31 -8.22
CA VAL A 25 -9.79 2.59 -9.51
C VAL A 25 -8.56 2.78 -10.37
N GLY A 26 -8.08 4.03 -10.50
CA GLY A 26 -6.87 4.33 -11.28
C GLY A 26 -5.65 3.58 -10.75
N GLY A 27 -5.48 3.52 -9.43
CA GLY A 27 -4.41 2.76 -8.79
C GLY A 27 -4.47 1.27 -9.11
N THR A 28 -5.62 0.63 -8.95
CA THR A 28 -5.76 -0.82 -9.22
C THR A 28 -5.50 -1.17 -10.68
N ILE A 29 -5.99 -0.36 -11.63
CA ILE A 29 -5.77 -0.58 -13.07
C ILE A 29 -4.27 -0.43 -13.41
N ALA A 30 -3.62 0.62 -12.90
CA ALA A 30 -2.18 0.84 -13.12
C ALA A 30 -1.34 -0.34 -12.60
N CYS A 31 -1.67 -0.86 -11.41
CA CYS A 31 -1.05 -2.07 -10.88
C CYS A 31 -1.24 -3.28 -11.80
N GLY A 32 -2.43 -3.47 -12.36
CA GLY A 32 -2.73 -4.57 -13.29
C GLY A 32 -1.90 -4.52 -14.57
N VAL A 33 -1.77 -3.34 -15.19
CA VAL A 33 -0.94 -3.13 -16.39
C VAL A 33 0.53 -3.40 -16.09
N PHE A 34 1.04 -2.89 -14.97
CA PHE A 34 2.42 -3.11 -14.56
C PHE A 34 2.72 -4.61 -14.37
N ILE A 35 1.84 -5.35 -13.68
CA ILE A 35 1.99 -6.80 -13.49
C ILE A 35 2.00 -7.54 -14.83
N MET A 36 1.21 -7.09 -15.81
CA MET A 36 1.18 -7.69 -17.14
C MET A 36 2.50 -7.49 -17.90
N LEU A 37 3.11 -6.30 -17.80
CA LEU A 37 4.43 -6.02 -18.38
C LEU A 37 5.53 -6.87 -17.74
N VAL A 38 5.51 -7.01 -16.40
CA VAL A 38 6.45 -7.88 -15.68
C VAL A 38 6.27 -9.33 -16.11
N ALA A 39 5.03 -9.81 -16.23
CA ALA A 39 4.75 -11.17 -16.69
C ALA A 39 5.27 -11.41 -18.12
N ALA A 40 5.06 -10.46 -19.04
CA ALA A 40 5.58 -10.55 -20.41
C ALA A 40 7.12 -10.61 -20.41
N ALA A 41 7.79 -9.73 -19.66
CA ALA A 41 9.24 -9.72 -19.54
C ALA A 41 9.80 -11.03 -18.93
N GLY A 42 9.05 -11.67 -18.03
CA GLY A 42 9.40 -12.96 -17.45
C GLY A 42 9.37 -14.12 -18.44
N ILE A 43 8.38 -14.15 -19.34
CA ILE A 43 8.23 -15.21 -20.35
C ILE A 43 9.38 -15.18 -21.36
N TYR A 44 9.76 -13.99 -21.84
CA TYR A 44 10.78 -13.88 -22.88
C TYR A 44 12.21 -14.10 -22.35
N GLY A 45 12.45 -14.03 -21.03
CA GLY A 45 13.75 -14.31 -20.39
C GLY A 45 14.94 -13.44 -20.85
N ALA A 46 14.73 -12.56 -21.83
CA ALA A 46 15.76 -11.73 -22.44
C ALA A 46 16.07 -10.49 -21.60
N PHE A 47 15.08 -9.99 -20.85
CA PHE A 47 15.20 -8.78 -20.04
C PHE A 47 15.60 -9.07 -18.59
N MET A 48 16.64 -9.87 -18.39
CA MET A 48 17.21 -10.12 -17.05
C MET A 48 17.58 -8.82 -16.34
N ALA A 49 18.07 -7.81 -17.08
CA ALA A 49 18.36 -6.48 -16.55
C ALA A 49 17.11 -5.79 -15.94
N ILE A 50 15.96 -5.86 -16.62
CA ILE A 50 14.72 -5.25 -16.12
C ILE A 50 14.28 -5.95 -14.83
N MET A 51 14.32 -7.29 -14.79
CA MET A 51 13.96 -8.05 -13.59
C MET A 51 14.86 -7.71 -12.39
N VAL A 52 16.17 -7.54 -12.61
CA VAL A 52 17.10 -7.11 -11.57
C VAL A 52 16.79 -5.70 -11.08
N ILE A 53 16.50 -4.76 -11.98
CA ILE A 53 16.10 -3.39 -11.59
C ILE A 53 14.80 -3.41 -10.77
N LEU A 54 13.81 -4.21 -11.19
CA LEU A 54 12.55 -4.38 -10.47
C LEU A 54 12.76 -4.98 -9.07
N PHE A 55 13.66 -5.97 -8.96
CA PHE A 55 14.07 -6.52 -7.67
C PHE A 55 14.67 -5.44 -6.77
N ILE A 56 15.61 -4.63 -7.27
CA ILE A 56 16.24 -3.56 -6.47
C ILE A 56 15.20 -2.55 -5.98
N ILE A 57 14.30 -2.11 -6.85
CA ILE A 57 13.26 -1.14 -6.49
C ILE A 57 12.32 -1.73 -5.44
N LEU A 58 11.79 -2.93 -5.68
CA LEU A 58 10.81 -3.56 -4.79
C LEU A 58 11.41 -3.91 -3.43
N PHE A 59 12.65 -4.40 -3.41
CA PHE A 59 13.37 -4.65 -2.17
C PHE A 59 13.61 -3.37 -1.38
N SER A 60 14.08 -2.30 -2.06
CA SER A 60 14.35 -1.01 -1.43
C SER A 60 13.09 -0.37 -0.85
N VAL A 61 11.99 -0.36 -1.60
CA VAL A 61 10.70 0.19 -1.12
C VAL A 61 10.15 -0.63 0.04
N SER A 62 10.28 -1.95 0.01
CA SER A 62 9.81 -2.83 1.09
C SER A 62 10.59 -2.60 2.39
N LEU A 63 11.92 -2.49 2.29
CA LEU A 63 12.76 -2.15 3.43
C LEU A 63 12.48 -0.74 3.95
N ALA A 64 12.31 0.24 3.05
CA ALA A 64 11.97 1.60 3.44
C ALA A 64 10.62 1.65 4.17
N ALA A 65 9.61 0.93 3.69
CA ALA A 65 8.32 0.81 4.34
C ALA A 65 8.47 0.24 5.77
N LEU A 66 9.23 -0.85 5.95
CA LEU A 66 9.49 -1.43 7.27
C LEU A 66 10.36 -0.55 8.17
N SER A 67 11.23 0.28 7.60
CA SER A 67 12.16 1.12 8.36
C SER A 67 11.55 2.45 8.84
N ILE A 68 10.29 2.78 8.52
CA ILE A 68 9.67 4.05 8.95
C ILE A 68 9.79 4.19 10.47
N SER A 69 10.43 5.29 10.91
CA SER A 69 10.64 5.62 12.32
C SER A 69 9.40 6.26 12.96
N SER A 70 9.38 6.33 14.29
CA SER A 70 8.29 6.94 15.06
C SER A 70 8.05 8.42 14.68
N THR A 71 9.12 9.20 14.50
CA THR A 71 9.00 10.63 14.15
C THR A 71 8.49 10.84 12.72
N GLN A 72 8.91 10.00 11.77
CA GLN A 72 8.39 10.04 10.41
C GLN A 72 6.91 9.64 10.36
N ARG A 73 6.55 8.62 11.15
CA ARG A 73 5.18 8.13 11.28
C ARG A 73 4.20 9.22 11.73
N ASP A 74 4.57 10.04 12.71
CA ASP A 74 3.69 11.08 13.26
C ASP A 74 3.45 12.19 12.25
N ASN A 75 4.52 12.66 11.60
CA ASN A 75 4.45 13.69 10.57
C ASN A 75 3.67 13.21 9.33
N LEU A 76 3.85 11.95 8.93
CA LEU A 76 3.11 11.34 7.83
C LEU A 76 1.63 11.25 8.16
N MET A 77 1.28 10.81 9.37
CA MET A 77 -0.12 10.74 9.80
C MET A 77 -0.77 12.12 9.90
N TRP A 78 -0.07 13.12 10.40
CA TRP A 78 -0.59 14.48 10.43
C TRP A 78 -0.85 15.02 9.02
N LYS A 79 0.11 14.85 8.10
CA LYS A 79 -0.06 15.24 6.69
C LYS A 79 -1.20 14.47 6.03
N ALA A 80 -1.32 13.18 6.30
CA ALA A 80 -2.41 12.35 5.79
C ALA A 80 -3.76 12.83 6.32
N TRP A 81 -3.87 13.08 7.62
CA TRP A 81 -5.07 13.62 8.26
C TRP A 81 -5.49 14.95 7.63
N LYS A 82 -4.55 15.87 7.39
CA LYS A 82 -4.85 17.16 6.76
C LYS A 82 -5.24 17.03 5.28
N SER A 83 -4.75 16.00 4.58
CA SER A 83 -5.00 15.79 3.16
C SER A 83 -6.36 15.11 2.88
N VAL A 84 -6.85 14.28 3.80
CA VAL A 84 -8.12 13.56 3.61
C VAL A 84 -9.35 14.46 3.78
N SER A 85 -10.42 14.11 3.05
CA SER A 85 -11.68 14.84 3.08
C SER A 85 -12.41 14.71 4.43
N ASN A 86 -13.28 15.67 4.75
CA ASN A 86 -14.11 15.62 5.96
C ASN A 86 -14.98 14.36 6.01
N LYS A 87 -15.48 13.85 4.88
CA LYS A 87 -16.24 12.60 4.84
C LYS A 87 -15.41 11.41 5.31
N THR A 88 -14.17 11.29 4.84
CA THR A 88 -13.24 10.23 5.26
C THR A 88 -12.90 10.34 6.73
N LYS A 89 -12.70 11.56 7.24
CA LYS A 89 -12.47 11.80 8.68
C LYS A 89 -13.66 11.34 9.52
N GLU A 90 -14.88 11.61 9.08
CA GLU A 90 -16.10 11.17 9.76
C GLU A 90 -16.21 9.63 9.81
N GLU A 91 -15.92 8.95 8.71
CA GLU A 91 -15.90 7.48 8.66
C GLU A 91 -14.84 6.89 9.60
N VAL A 92 -13.64 7.49 9.64
CA VAL A 92 -12.57 7.10 10.58
C VAL A 92 -12.99 7.30 12.03
N GLN A 93 -13.62 8.44 12.35
CA GLN A 93 -14.12 8.73 13.69
C GLN A 93 -15.17 7.71 14.14
N LYS A 94 -16.10 7.35 13.25
CA LYS A 94 -17.13 6.33 13.54
C LYS A 94 -16.51 4.95 13.72
N ALA A 95 -15.57 4.54 12.87
CA ALA A 95 -14.92 3.24 12.94
C ALA A 95 -13.99 3.10 14.17
N GLY A 96 -13.27 4.17 14.50
CA GLY A 96 -12.31 4.20 15.61
C GLY A 96 -12.89 4.64 16.94
N HIS A 97 -14.18 4.97 17.01
CA HIS A 97 -14.83 5.57 18.19
C HIS A 97 -13.99 6.67 18.86
N CYS A 98 -13.45 7.56 18.03
CA CYS A 98 -12.49 8.59 18.42
C CYS A 98 -12.89 9.95 17.85
N CYS A 99 -12.38 11.04 18.43
CA CYS A 99 -12.66 12.41 17.97
C CYS A 99 -11.37 13.23 17.90
N GLY A 100 -11.14 13.87 16.74
CA GLY A 100 -9.96 14.69 16.46
C GLY A 100 -8.66 13.88 16.31
N PHE A 101 -7.66 14.49 15.68
CA PHE A 101 -6.36 13.83 15.47
C PHE A 101 -5.55 13.76 16.77
N ASN A 102 -5.31 14.90 17.42
CA ASN A 102 -4.56 15.03 18.68
C ASN A 102 -5.35 15.85 19.70
N ALA A 103 -4.96 15.79 20.99
CA ALA A 103 -5.62 16.48 22.09
C ALA A 103 -5.70 18.00 21.90
N THR A 104 -4.69 18.60 21.24
CA THR A 104 -4.67 20.03 20.88
C THR A 104 -5.79 20.40 19.90
N TYR A 105 -6.11 19.50 18.97
CA TYR A 105 -7.05 19.76 17.87
C TYR A 105 -8.45 19.18 18.10
N LYS A 106 -8.69 18.56 19.27
CA LYS A 106 -10.00 17.98 19.66
C LYS A 106 -11.16 18.98 19.70
N ASN A 107 -10.86 20.26 19.87
CA ASN A 107 -11.85 21.33 20.02
C ASN A 107 -11.81 22.33 18.85
N GLU A 108 -10.93 22.10 17.86
CA GLU A 108 -10.80 22.97 16.70
C GLU A 108 -11.63 22.44 15.52
N THR A 109 -12.69 23.17 15.18
CA THR A 109 -13.61 22.86 14.06
C THR A 109 -12.96 22.86 12.68
N LYS A 110 -11.70 23.31 12.57
CA LYS A 110 -10.96 23.35 11.30
C LYS A 110 -10.29 22.01 10.96
N ASP A 111 -10.04 21.15 11.95
CA ASP A 111 -9.22 19.95 11.75
C ASP A 111 -10.04 18.66 11.64
N HIS A 112 -11.25 18.63 12.17
CA HIS A 112 -12.15 17.48 12.08
C HIS A 112 -13.62 17.90 11.89
N PRO A 113 -14.43 17.09 11.17
CA PRO A 113 -15.88 17.26 11.12
C PRO A 113 -16.53 16.99 12.48
N SER A 114 -17.83 17.25 12.56
CA SER A 114 -18.65 16.94 13.74
C SER A 114 -18.40 15.52 14.25
N CYS A 115 -18.22 15.39 15.57
CA CYS A 115 -18.16 14.12 16.31
C CYS A 115 -19.54 13.68 16.83
N SER A 116 -20.64 14.25 16.30
CA SER A 116 -22.00 13.84 16.62
C SER A 116 -22.25 12.36 16.26
N GLY A 117 -22.88 11.61 17.17
CA GLY A 117 -23.24 10.21 16.96
C GLY A 117 -22.18 9.19 17.40
N LEU A 118 -21.10 9.64 18.07
CA LEU A 118 -20.23 8.75 18.83
C LEU A 118 -20.76 8.56 20.26
N ARG A 119 -20.73 7.33 20.76
CA ARG A 119 -21.11 6.99 22.16
C ARG A 119 -20.34 7.79 23.22
N CYS A 120 -19.08 8.14 22.93
CA CYS A 120 -18.25 8.97 23.81
C CYS A 120 -18.67 10.46 23.84
N CYS A 121 -19.53 10.90 22.92
CA CYS A 121 -19.94 12.29 22.72
C CYS A 121 -21.47 12.49 22.81
N ASP A 122 -22.22 11.53 23.36
CA ASP A 122 -23.70 11.52 23.41
C ASP A 122 -24.34 12.70 24.18
N ARG A 123 -23.56 13.45 24.98
CA ARG A 123 -24.04 14.56 25.83
C ARG A 123 -23.36 15.90 25.60
N GLU A 124 -22.32 15.96 24.77
CA GLU A 124 -21.57 17.19 24.51
C GLU A 124 -21.87 17.75 23.11
N LYS A 125 -21.60 19.04 22.90
CA LYS A 125 -21.77 19.65 21.58
C LYS A 125 -20.89 18.92 20.57
N ALA A 126 -21.41 18.78 19.35
CA ALA A 126 -20.83 18.15 18.17
C ALA A 126 -19.31 18.36 17.93
N TYR A 127 -18.75 19.46 18.43
CA TYR A 127 -17.39 19.94 18.14
C TYR A 127 -16.47 20.03 19.36
N THR A 128 -16.96 19.78 20.58
CA THR A 128 -16.16 19.78 21.81
C THR A 128 -16.46 18.50 22.56
N CYS A 129 -15.66 17.46 22.29
CA CYS A 129 -15.83 16.16 22.92
C CYS A 129 -14.59 15.84 23.77
N SER A 130 -14.62 16.23 25.04
CA SER A 130 -13.44 16.10 25.92
C SER A 130 -13.25 14.65 26.38
N ASN A 131 -14.35 13.92 26.55
CA ASN A 131 -14.36 12.55 27.09
C ASN A 131 -13.99 11.46 26.07
N CYS A 132 -13.78 11.79 24.78
CA CYS A 132 -13.48 10.80 23.74
C CYS A 132 -11.97 10.63 23.50
N PRO A 133 -11.45 9.44 23.19
CA PRO A 133 -10.04 9.26 22.80
C PRO A 133 -9.69 9.96 21.48
N THR A 134 -8.41 10.25 21.26
CA THR A 134 -7.89 10.80 20.00
C THR A 134 -7.82 9.72 18.92
N CYS A 135 -8.04 10.09 17.66
CA CYS A 135 -7.95 9.16 16.54
C CYS A 135 -6.52 8.77 16.17
N TYR A 136 -5.52 9.51 16.65
CA TYR A 136 -4.11 9.20 16.38
C TYR A 136 -3.72 7.78 16.84
N GLY A 137 -4.16 7.32 18.02
CA GLY A 137 -3.86 5.95 18.48
C GLY A 137 -4.46 4.89 17.56
N TYR A 138 -5.74 5.04 17.21
CA TYR A 138 -6.42 4.13 16.28
C TYR A 138 -5.78 4.12 14.88
N LEU A 139 -5.47 5.29 14.33
CA LEU A 139 -4.82 5.44 13.02
C LEU A 139 -3.39 4.90 13.00
N ARG A 140 -2.68 5.02 14.11
CA ARG A 140 -1.32 4.48 14.24
C ARG A 140 -1.35 2.96 14.19
N ASP A 141 -2.14 2.36 15.06
CA ASP A 141 -2.07 0.92 15.31
C ASP A 141 -2.80 0.15 14.19
N ASN A 142 -4.01 0.58 13.80
CA ASN A 142 -4.80 -0.07 12.76
C ASN A 142 -4.55 0.46 11.34
N GLY A 143 -4.00 1.67 11.22
CA GLY A 143 -3.69 2.28 9.93
C GLY A 143 -2.24 2.06 9.53
N LEU A 144 -1.34 2.89 10.04
CA LEU A 144 0.01 2.95 9.52
C LEU A 144 0.86 1.72 9.87
N ASP A 145 0.85 1.26 11.11
CA ASP A 145 1.70 0.14 11.54
C ASP A 145 1.27 -1.18 10.86
N THR A 146 -0.05 -1.41 10.79
CA THR A 146 -0.61 -2.54 10.04
C THR A 146 -0.26 -2.47 8.55
N LEU A 147 -0.42 -1.30 7.92
CA LEU A 147 -0.11 -1.11 6.50
C LEU A 147 1.39 -1.30 6.21
N LYS A 148 2.26 -0.70 7.03
CA LYS A 148 3.72 -0.83 6.90
C LYS A 148 4.15 -2.29 6.96
N ASN A 149 3.67 -3.04 7.96
CA ASN A 149 4.05 -4.43 8.13
C ASN A 149 3.50 -5.31 7.01
N ALA A 150 2.26 -5.08 6.56
CA ALA A 150 1.66 -5.81 5.47
C ALA A 150 2.37 -5.54 4.13
N VAL A 151 2.50 -4.27 3.72
CA VAL A 151 3.11 -3.88 2.44
C VAL A 151 4.60 -4.24 2.41
N GLY A 152 5.31 -3.96 3.50
CA GLY A 152 6.71 -4.33 3.65
C GLY A 152 6.94 -5.83 3.59
N GLY A 153 6.11 -6.61 4.29
CA GLY A 153 6.18 -8.08 4.27
C GLY A 153 5.86 -8.69 2.91
N ILE A 154 4.76 -8.27 2.27
CA ILE A 154 4.37 -8.74 0.94
C ILE A 154 5.43 -8.39 -0.10
N GLY A 155 5.96 -7.17 -0.05
CA GLY A 155 7.00 -6.71 -0.96
C GLY A 155 8.34 -7.43 -0.78
N LEU A 156 8.72 -7.75 0.47
CA LEU A 156 9.89 -8.59 0.75
C LEU A 156 9.70 -10.03 0.25
N PHE A 157 8.52 -10.62 0.46
CA PHE A 157 8.20 -11.95 -0.05
C PHE A 157 8.30 -11.99 -1.58
N PHE A 158 7.71 -11.01 -2.26
CA PHE A 158 7.78 -10.93 -3.71
C PHE A 158 9.22 -10.71 -4.20
N SER A 159 9.99 -9.85 -3.53
CA SER A 159 11.43 -9.65 -3.81
C SER A 159 12.21 -10.95 -3.68
N PHE A 160 11.94 -11.77 -2.66
CA PHE A 160 12.56 -13.09 -2.49
C PHE A 160 12.21 -14.03 -3.64
N THR A 161 10.93 -14.10 -4.04
CA THR A 161 10.52 -14.94 -5.19
C THR A 161 11.17 -14.48 -6.50
N MET A 162 11.31 -13.17 -6.71
CA MET A 162 12.01 -12.64 -7.89
C MET A 162 13.49 -12.95 -7.87
N PHE A 163 14.16 -12.87 -6.71
CA PHE A 163 15.56 -13.26 -6.59
C PHE A 163 15.76 -14.72 -6.99
N LEU A 164 14.92 -15.63 -6.51
CA LEU A 164 14.94 -17.03 -6.94
C LEU A 164 14.68 -17.18 -8.45
N GLY A 165 13.72 -16.44 -9.00
CA GLY A 165 13.44 -16.43 -10.44
C GLY A 165 14.63 -15.98 -11.28
N ILE A 166 15.31 -14.90 -10.87
CA ILE A 166 16.53 -14.39 -11.51
C ILE A 166 17.66 -15.43 -11.41
N TYR A 167 17.89 -15.98 -10.21
CA TYR A 167 18.92 -17.01 -9.99
C TYR A 167 18.69 -18.25 -10.87
N LEU A 168 17.46 -18.77 -10.91
CA LEU A 168 17.10 -19.91 -11.75
C LEU A 168 17.27 -19.59 -13.24
N ALA A 169 16.88 -18.39 -13.68
CA ALA A 169 17.04 -17.95 -15.06
C ALA A 169 18.53 -17.83 -15.46
N PHE A 170 19.37 -17.32 -14.57
CA PHE A 170 20.84 -17.30 -14.76
C PHE A 170 21.40 -18.72 -14.87
N ARG A 171 21.03 -19.61 -13.94
CA ARG A 171 21.47 -21.01 -13.97
C ARG A 171 21.02 -21.72 -15.24
N TYR A 172 19.77 -21.52 -15.67
CA TYR A 172 19.24 -22.11 -16.90
C TYR A 172 19.98 -21.63 -18.15
N ARG A 173 20.32 -20.34 -18.23
CA ARG A 173 21.16 -19.82 -19.33
C ARG A 173 22.56 -20.43 -19.31
N HIS A 174 23.18 -20.51 -18.14
CA HIS A 174 24.50 -21.10 -17.98
C HIS A 174 24.53 -22.60 -18.35
N LEU A 175 23.46 -23.33 -18.07
CA LEU A 175 23.30 -24.73 -18.50
C LEU A 175 23.08 -24.88 -20.01
N LYS A 176 22.53 -23.85 -20.68
CA LYS A 176 22.25 -23.86 -22.12
C LYS A 176 23.47 -23.46 -22.96
N ASP A 177 24.50 -22.84 -22.38
CA ASP A 177 25.74 -22.50 -23.08
C ASP A 177 26.56 -23.78 -23.35
N PRO A 178 26.64 -24.29 -24.61
CA PRO A 178 27.39 -25.51 -24.93
C PRO A 178 28.91 -25.30 -24.83
N ARG A 179 29.36 -24.04 -24.64
CA ARG A 179 30.77 -23.67 -24.60
C ARG A 179 31.47 -23.96 -23.27
N ALA A 180 30.73 -24.36 -22.24
CA ALA A 180 31.31 -24.77 -20.96
C ALA A 180 31.78 -26.24 -20.93
N ASN A 181 31.76 -26.95 -22.07
CA ASN A 181 32.43 -28.23 -22.21
C ASN A 181 33.34 -28.24 -23.45
N PRO A 182 34.63 -27.85 -23.34
CA PRO A 182 35.58 -27.86 -24.45
C PRO A 182 35.86 -29.26 -25.00
N SER A 183 35.30 -30.32 -24.40
CA SER A 183 35.42 -31.72 -24.82
C SER A 183 34.39 -32.18 -25.87
N ALA A 184 33.45 -31.32 -26.28
CA ALA A 184 32.37 -31.69 -27.22
C ALA A 184 32.65 -31.37 -28.69
N PHE A 185 33.83 -30.84 -29.00
CA PHE A 185 34.33 -30.65 -30.37
C PHE A 185 35.63 -31.44 -30.54
N LEU A 186 35.52 -32.77 -30.48
CA LEU A 186 36.47 -33.67 -31.12
C LEU A 186 36.04 -33.85 -32.58
#